data_AF-A0A128EH92-F1
#
_entry.id   AF-A0A128EH92-F1
#
_cell.length_a   1.000
_cell.length_b   1.000
_cell.length_c   1.000
_cell.angle_alpha   90.00
_cell.angle_beta   90.00
_cell.angle_gamma   90.00
#
_symmetry.space_group_name_H-M   'P 1'
#
loop_
_entity.id
_entity.type
_entity.pdbx_description
1 polymer ?
#
loop_
_entity_poly.entity_id
_entity_poly.type
_entity_poly.pdbx_seq_one_letter_code
_entity_poly.pdbx_strand_id
1 'polypeptide(L)'
;MILYDSNFKLLGISQSTLLLLGYSGFGSFLSRHSDISELFLSENGFFVQTDEHFIETIIKNQKAITTLIKTADNKAVEAIIHVDIFFQADIYENQYLVTLEVKNHQNLTKNKSVNSVAPYQKRESKLSTLPNIFEKEYKNSLEDIKNQKMKNMASGSQLNKEWLAYSAKKLDLDVELFNDLLVNLLVQANEQEEMLYESLLVGDKTQSSLILTTLRDSASTLNIRPLTRAIYNLENSDNNDISDKFREYKDIIMQINKITTKRD
;
A
#
# COMPACT_ATOMS: atom_id res chain seq x y z
N MET A 1 7.13 -6.26 -10.59
CA MET A 1 5.82 -6.89 -10.84
C MET A 1 4.75 -5.88 -10.50
N ILE A 2 3.70 -5.84 -11.29
CA ILE A 2 2.57 -4.92 -11.15
C ILE A 2 1.29 -5.76 -11.29
N LEU A 3 0.32 -5.54 -10.43
CA LEU A 3 -0.92 -6.31 -10.37
C LEU A 3 -2.10 -5.45 -10.77
N TYR A 4 -2.97 -6.00 -11.61
CA TYR A 4 -4.20 -5.39 -12.08
C TYR A 4 -5.39 -6.33 -11.89
N ASP A 5 -6.56 -5.74 -11.67
CA ASP A 5 -7.84 -6.46 -11.68
C ASP A 5 -8.36 -6.70 -13.12
N SER A 6 -9.51 -7.35 -13.20
CA SER A 6 -10.24 -7.65 -14.44
C SER A 6 -10.65 -6.41 -15.24
N ASN A 7 -10.75 -5.25 -14.58
CA ASN A 7 -11.09 -3.96 -15.18
C ASN A 7 -9.86 -3.10 -15.49
N PHE A 8 -8.67 -3.70 -15.46
CA PHE A 8 -7.38 -3.01 -15.64
C PHE A 8 -7.09 -1.91 -14.61
N LYS A 9 -7.70 -1.98 -13.43
CA LYS A 9 -7.37 -1.09 -12.32
C LYS A 9 -6.13 -1.58 -11.61
N LEU A 10 -5.19 -0.68 -11.38
CA LEU A 10 -3.95 -0.95 -10.67
C LEU A 10 -4.25 -1.34 -9.20
N LEU A 11 -3.94 -2.59 -8.84
CA LEU A 11 -4.10 -3.13 -7.49
C LEU A 11 -2.82 -2.99 -6.65
N GLY A 12 -1.66 -3.08 -7.27
CA GLY A 12 -0.39 -3.00 -6.55
C GLY A 12 0.84 -3.04 -7.42
N ILE A 13 1.95 -2.53 -6.87
CA ILE A 13 3.28 -2.58 -7.49
C ILE A 13 4.25 -3.16 -6.48
N SER A 14 5.08 -4.12 -6.90
CA SER A 14 6.13 -4.66 -6.05
C SER A 14 7.14 -3.58 -5.65
N GLN A 15 7.63 -3.63 -4.41
CA GLN A 15 8.59 -2.65 -3.90
C GLN A 15 9.84 -2.53 -4.79
N SER A 16 10.31 -3.64 -5.36
CA SER A 16 11.42 -3.65 -6.31
C SER A 16 11.16 -2.83 -7.57
N THR A 17 9.96 -2.90 -8.14
CA THR A 17 9.57 -2.13 -9.32
C THR A 17 9.36 -0.65 -8.96
N LEU A 18 8.81 -0.35 -7.79
CA LEU A 18 8.70 1.04 -7.31
C LEU A 18 10.07 1.70 -7.17
N LEU A 19 11.03 1.02 -6.52
CA LEU A 19 12.39 1.51 -6.36
C LEU A 19 13.09 1.71 -7.70
N LEU A 20 12.90 0.79 -8.66
CA LEU A 20 13.43 0.89 -10.01
C LEU A 20 12.91 2.14 -10.75
N LEU A 21 11.66 2.51 -10.50
CA LEU A 21 11.01 3.69 -11.08
C LEU A 21 11.29 4.99 -10.29
N GLY A 22 12.00 4.90 -9.15
CA GLY A 22 12.35 6.03 -8.30
C GLY A 22 11.30 6.41 -7.26
N TYR A 23 10.34 5.53 -6.98
CA TYR A 23 9.30 5.73 -5.96
C TYR A 23 9.64 4.98 -4.68
N SER A 24 9.41 5.61 -3.52
CA SER A 24 9.71 5.02 -2.21
C SER A 24 8.70 3.95 -1.77
N GLY A 25 7.51 3.94 -2.36
CA GLY A 25 6.43 3.01 -2.03
C GLY A 25 5.18 3.25 -2.88
N PHE A 26 4.20 2.35 -2.78
CA PHE A 26 2.98 2.40 -3.60
C PHE A 26 2.18 3.68 -3.40
N GLY A 27 2.03 4.15 -2.16
CA GLY A 27 1.38 5.43 -1.87
C GLY A 27 2.11 6.64 -2.48
N SER A 28 3.44 6.60 -2.54
CA SER A 28 4.22 7.68 -3.20
C SER A 28 3.96 7.71 -4.70
N PHE A 29 3.75 6.55 -5.33
CA PHE A 29 3.37 6.47 -6.72
C PHE A 29 1.94 6.99 -6.93
N LEU A 30 0.97 6.50 -6.15
CA LEU A 30 -0.44 6.89 -6.25
C LEU A 30 -0.71 8.37 -5.99
N SER A 31 0.14 9.04 -5.22
CA SER A 31 0.05 10.49 -5.01
C SER A 31 0.30 11.33 -6.27
N ARG A 32 0.85 10.73 -7.33
CA ARG A 32 1.21 11.40 -8.60
C ARG A 32 0.57 10.77 -9.82
N HIS A 33 0.37 9.46 -9.78
CA HIS A 33 -0.07 8.67 -10.92
C HIS A 33 -1.14 7.69 -10.50
N SER A 34 -2.20 7.59 -11.29
CA SER A 34 -3.24 6.57 -11.10
C SER A 34 -2.86 5.25 -11.75
N ASP A 35 -2.02 5.29 -12.80
CA ASP A 35 -1.61 4.12 -13.57
C ASP A 35 -0.15 4.19 -14.06
N ILE A 36 0.47 3.04 -14.36
CA ILE A 36 1.85 2.99 -14.87
C ILE A 36 1.99 3.57 -16.28
N SER A 37 0.91 3.52 -17.08
CA SER A 37 0.88 4.02 -18.45
C SER A 37 1.10 5.53 -18.53
N GLU A 38 0.80 6.28 -17.46
CA GLU A 38 1.11 7.71 -17.37
C GLU A 38 2.62 8.00 -17.40
N LEU A 39 3.44 7.01 -17.08
CA LEU A 39 4.89 7.15 -17.17
C LEU A 39 5.43 6.92 -18.60
N PHE A 40 4.60 6.47 -19.53
CA PHE A 40 5.04 6.15 -20.88
C PHE A 40 5.32 7.43 -21.68
N LEU A 41 6.51 7.50 -22.27
CA LEU A 41 6.89 8.60 -23.14
C LEU A 41 6.36 8.35 -24.56
N SER A 42 5.68 9.35 -25.10
CA SER A 42 5.04 9.33 -26.42
C SER A 42 6.00 9.23 -27.61
N GLU A 43 7.32 9.36 -27.39
CA GLU A 43 8.33 9.52 -28.44
C GLU A 43 8.47 8.29 -29.37
N ASN A 44 7.96 7.12 -28.98
CA ASN A 44 8.01 5.89 -29.79
C ASN A 44 6.64 5.42 -30.34
N GLY A 45 5.61 6.28 -30.30
CA GLY A 45 4.40 6.12 -31.12
C GLY A 45 3.46 4.95 -30.81
N PHE A 46 3.80 4.03 -29.90
CA PHE A 46 2.96 2.85 -29.64
C PHE A 46 1.71 3.13 -28.78
N PHE A 47 1.77 4.09 -27.85
CA PHE A 47 0.66 4.34 -26.90
C PHE A 47 -0.22 5.55 -27.22
N VAL A 48 0.12 6.32 -28.25
CA VAL A 48 -0.64 7.53 -28.61
C VAL A 48 -1.77 7.21 -29.60
N GLN A 49 -1.92 5.94 -30.04
CA GLN A 49 -2.81 5.60 -31.16
C GLN A 49 -3.93 4.60 -30.85
N THR A 50 -4.10 4.19 -29.59
CA THR A 50 -5.17 3.26 -29.23
C THR A 50 -5.97 3.83 -28.06
N ASP A 51 -7.29 3.92 -28.22
CA ASP A 51 -8.22 4.21 -27.11
C ASP A 51 -8.27 3.06 -26.07
N GLU A 52 -7.61 1.94 -26.38
CA GLU A 52 -7.57 0.72 -25.58
C GLU A 52 -6.45 0.74 -24.53
N HIS A 53 -6.70 0.08 -23.39
CA HIS A 53 -5.71 -0.05 -22.33
C HIS A 53 -4.49 -0.86 -22.79
N PHE A 54 -3.30 -0.57 -22.26
CA PHE A 54 -2.07 -1.22 -22.71
C PHE A 54 -2.07 -2.75 -22.50
N ILE A 55 -2.68 -3.20 -21.41
CA ILE A 55 -2.82 -4.62 -21.08
C ILE A 55 -3.64 -5.33 -22.16
N GLU A 56 -4.76 -4.73 -22.57
CA GLU A 56 -5.63 -5.26 -23.62
C GLU A 56 -4.88 -5.34 -24.95
N THR A 57 -4.09 -4.32 -25.27
CA THR A 57 -3.25 -4.28 -26.48
C THR A 57 -2.22 -5.41 -26.50
N ILE A 58 -1.56 -5.69 -25.36
CA ILE A 58 -0.57 -6.78 -25.25
C ILE A 58 -1.24 -8.15 -25.42
N ILE A 59 -2.40 -8.34 -24.79
CA ILE A 59 -3.16 -9.60 -24.85
C ILE A 59 -3.64 -9.88 -26.28
N LYS A 60 -4.26 -8.89 -26.94
CA LYS A 60 -4.76 -9.01 -28.32
C LYS A 60 -3.64 -9.34 -29.31
N ASN A 61 -2.51 -8.66 -29.18
CA ASN A 61 -1.39 -8.81 -30.11
C ASN A 61 -0.43 -9.95 -29.73
N GLN A 62 -0.62 -10.58 -28.56
CA GLN A 62 0.23 -11.64 -28.00
C GLN A 62 1.73 -11.28 -28.02
N LYS A 63 2.04 -10.00 -27.80
CA LYS A 63 3.41 -9.49 -27.94
C LYS A 63 3.71 -8.46 -26.86
N ALA A 64 4.85 -8.66 -26.20
CA ALA A 64 5.40 -7.70 -25.24
C ALA A 64 5.63 -6.34 -25.89
N ILE A 65 5.35 -5.26 -25.16
CA ILE A 65 5.55 -3.90 -25.64
C ILE A 65 6.90 -3.39 -25.13
N THR A 66 7.69 -2.79 -26.01
CA THR A 66 8.88 -2.03 -25.63
C THR A 66 8.52 -0.54 -25.62
N THR A 67 8.68 0.11 -24.48
CA THR A 67 8.34 1.53 -24.31
C THR A 67 9.41 2.26 -23.51
N LEU A 68 9.46 3.58 -23.66
CA LEU A 68 10.28 4.44 -22.82
C LEU A 68 9.44 4.90 -21.64
N ILE A 69 9.95 4.72 -20.43
CA ILE A 69 9.29 5.07 -19.18
C ILE A 69 10.05 6.20 -18.52
N LYS A 70 9.33 7.21 -18.07
CA LYS A 70 9.88 8.31 -17.29
C LYS A 70 9.87 7.94 -15.81
N THR A 71 11.05 7.91 -15.20
CA THR A 71 11.21 7.66 -13.77
C THR A 71 10.97 8.93 -12.95
N ALA A 72 10.82 8.79 -11.63
CA ALA A 72 10.56 9.90 -10.71
C ALA A 72 11.67 10.97 -10.69
N ASP A 73 12.90 10.60 -11.05
CA ASP A 73 14.05 11.50 -11.23
C ASP A 73 14.14 12.10 -12.66
N ASN A 74 13.05 12.03 -13.43
CA ASN A 74 12.93 12.52 -14.80
C ASN A 74 13.89 11.87 -15.81
N LYS A 75 14.40 10.67 -15.53
CA LYS A 75 15.18 9.91 -16.52
C LYS A 75 14.26 9.08 -17.41
N ALA A 76 14.65 8.91 -18.67
CA ALA A 76 13.98 8.00 -19.59
C ALA A 76 14.69 6.64 -19.54
N VAL A 77 13.92 5.58 -19.37
CA VAL A 77 14.41 4.21 -19.28
C VAL A 77 13.61 3.33 -20.25
N GLU A 78 14.29 2.54 -21.06
CA GLU A 78 13.64 1.58 -21.94
C GLU A 78 13.18 0.36 -21.12
N ALA A 79 11.89 0.04 -21.21
CA ALA A 79 11.30 -1.10 -20.53
C ALA A 79 10.57 -2.00 -21.52
N ILE A 80 10.71 -3.31 -21.34
CA ILE A 80 9.84 -4.30 -21.96
C ILE A 80 8.75 -4.67 -20.96
N ILE A 81 7.51 -4.66 -21.43
CA ILE A 81 6.32 -4.96 -20.65
C ILE A 81 5.74 -6.28 -21.12
N HIS A 82 5.66 -7.24 -20.20
CA HIS A 82 5.01 -8.53 -20.37
C HIS A 82 3.72 -8.56 -19.55
N VAL A 83 2.69 -9.22 -20.07
CA VAL A 83 1.41 -9.45 -19.38
C VAL A 83 1.18 -10.94 -19.31
N ASP A 84 1.03 -11.45 -18.10
CA ASP A 84 0.55 -12.81 -17.83
C ASP A 84 -0.87 -12.73 -17.28
N ILE A 85 -1.76 -13.57 -17.81
CA ILE A 85 -3.12 -13.73 -17.30
C ILE A 85 -3.09 -14.88 -16.31
N PHE A 86 -3.56 -14.65 -15.09
CA PHE A 86 -3.78 -15.75 -14.15
C PHE A 86 -5.23 -15.76 -13.68
N PHE A 87 -5.75 -16.97 -13.56
CA PHE A 87 -7.13 -17.22 -13.17
C PHE A 87 -7.17 -17.53 -11.69
N GLN A 88 -7.96 -16.76 -10.94
CA GLN A 88 -8.27 -17.11 -9.56
C GLN A 88 -9.56 -17.94 -9.57
N ALA A 89 -9.43 -19.22 -9.22
CA ALA A 89 -10.51 -20.21 -9.35
C ALA A 89 -11.80 -19.83 -8.61
N ASP A 90 -11.68 -18.98 -7.60
CA ASP A 90 -12.77 -18.60 -6.71
C ASP A 90 -13.57 -17.37 -7.18
N ILE A 91 -13.05 -16.58 -8.13
CA ILE A 91 -13.64 -15.28 -8.51
C ILE A 91 -14.20 -15.27 -9.94
N TYR A 92 -13.93 -16.30 -10.75
CA TYR A 92 -14.30 -16.34 -12.19
C TYR A 92 -13.85 -15.10 -13.00
N GLU A 93 -12.88 -14.34 -12.49
CA GLU A 93 -12.38 -13.11 -13.09
C GLU A 93 -10.89 -13.22 -13.38
N ASN A 94 -10.48 -12.69 -14.52
CA ASN A 94 -9.07 -12.64 -14.92
C ASN A 94 -8.37 -11.54 -14.12
N GLN A 95 -7.23 -11.87 -13.53
CA GLN A 95 -6.29 -10.86 -13.04
C GLN A 95 -5.07 -10.83 -13.95
N TYR A 96 -4.42 -9.66 -14.01
CA TYR A 96 -3.28 -9.45 -14.88
C TYR A 96 -2.04 -9.15 -14.07
N LEU A 97 -1.01 -9.99 -14.28
CA LEU A 97 0.31 -9.76 -13.77
C LEU A 97 1.16 -9.10 -14.86
N VAL A 98 1.56 -7.88 -14.61
CA VAL A 98 2.43 -7.12 -15.50
C VAL A 98 3.87 -7.18 -14.99
N THR A 99 4.76 -7.70 -15.82
CA THR A 99 6.20 -7.74 -15.55
C THR A 99 6.89 -6.65 -16.35
N LEU A 100 7.69 -5.85 -15.66
CA LEU A 100 8.41 -4.72 -16.21
C LEU A 100 9.91 -5.03 -16.17
N GLU A 101 10.48 -5.23 -17.34
CA GLU A 101 11.91 -5.49 -17.54
C GLU A 101 12.59 -4.22 -18.04
N VAL A 102 13.36 -3.57 -17.18
CA VAL A 102 14.17 -2.42 -17.58
C VAL A 102 15.42 -2.90 -18.30
N LYS A 103 15.58 -2.48 -19.56
CA LYS A 103 16.87 -2.56 -20.24
C LYS A 103 17.75 -1.45 -19.68
N ASN A 104 18.79 -1.83 -18.94
CA ASN A 104 19.81 -0.90 -18.48
C ASN A 104 20.45 -0.24 -19.70
N HIS A 105 20.03 1.00 -19.99
CA HIS A 105 20.63 1.79 -21.05
C HIS A 105 21.87 2.49 -20.50
N GLN A 106 22.99 1.77 -20.42
CA GLN A 106 24.28 2.43 -20.54
C GLN A 106 24.36 2.98 -21.98
N ASN A 107 24.27 4.31 -22.12
CA ASN A 107 24.54 5.10 -23.32
C ASN A 107 23.51 5.06 -24.49
N LEU A 108 22.46 5.88 -24.40
CA LEU A 108 21.82 6.50 -25.58
C LEU A 108 21.81 8.02 -25.42
N THR A 109 23.01 8.60 -25.50
CA THR A 109 23.17 9.95 -26.05
C THR A 109 24.17 9.85 -27.20
N LYS A 110 23.69 9.45 -28.38
CA LYS A 110 24.31 9.84 -29.64
C LYS A 110 23.25 10.25 -30.65
N ASN A 111 23.20 11.57 -30.81
CA ASN A 111 23.04 12.28 -32.07
C ASN A 111 21.70 12.17 -32.80
N LYS A 112 20.82 13.13 -32.55
CA LYS A 112 20.36 14.00 -33.64
C LYS A 112 20.61 15.46 -33.26
N SER A 113 21.60 16.02 -33.95
CA SER A 113 21.95 17.43 -33.97
C SER A 113 20.76 18.26 -34.42
N VAL A 114 20.40 19.27 -33.63
CA VAL A 114 19.96 20.55 -34.19
C VAL A 114 21.03 21.56 -33.84
N ASN A 115 21.57 22.20 -34.87
CA ASN A 115 22.76 23.01 -34.84
C ASN A 115 22.67 24.21 -33.89
N SER A 116 23.70 24.31 -33.06
CA SER A 116 24.38 25.48 -32.50
C SER A 116 23.83 26.89 -32.78
N VAL A 117 23.71 27.70 -31.72
CA VAL A 117 24.35 29.02 -31.65
C VAL A 117 24.89 29.31 -30.23
N ALA A 118 26.21 29.52 -30.18
CA ALA A 118 27.06 30.29 -29.26
C ALA A 118 27.28 29.91 -27.78
N PRO A 119 28.53 30.06 -27.27
CA PRO A 119 28.94 29.64 -25.93
C PRO A 119 28.73 30.77 -24.92
N TYR A 120 27.95 30.53 -23.86
CA TYR A 120 27.89 31.44 -22.72
C TYR A 120 28.59 30.87 -21.49
N GLN A 121 29.46 31.71 -20.97
CA GLN A 121 30.36 31.50 -19.85
C GLN A 121 29.61 31.16 -18.56
N LYS A 122 30.25 30.29 -17.80
CA LYS A 122 30.02 29.96 -16.39
C LYS A 122 29.70 31.21 -15.57
N ARG A 123 28.41 31.44 -15.27
CA ARG A 123 28.00 32.27 -14.14
C ARG A 123 27.57 31.32 -13.03
N GLU A 124 28.41 31.24 -12.00
CA GLU A 124 28.01 30.75 -10.69
C GLU A 124 26.88 31.66 -10.18
N SER A 125 25.63 31.24 -10.35
CA SER A 125 24.55 31.77 -9.54
C SER A 125 24.64 31.10 -8.17
N LYS A 126 25.02 31.89 -7.17
CA LYS A 126 24.80 31.59 -5.76
C LYS A 126 23.30 31.35 -5.55
N LEU A 127 22.84 30.11 -5.72
CA LEU A 127 21.49 29.72 -5.36
C LEU A 127 21.47 29.59 -3.84
N SER A 128 21.00 30.67 -3.21
CA SER A 128 20.41 30.77 -1.88
C SER A 128 20.53 29.53 -0.99
N THR A 129 21.23 29.70 0.13
CA THR A 129 21.13 28.92 1.37
C THR A 129 19.73 29.06 1.98
N LEU A 130 18.70 28.65 1.26
CA LEU A 130 17.38 28.41 1.85
C LEU A 130 17.43 27.00 2.47
N PRO A 131 17.16 26.86 3.78
CA PRO A 131 17.09 25.54 4.39
C PRO A 131 16.06 24.71 3.63
N ASN A 132 16.46 23.51 3.20
CA ASN A 132 15.63 22.60 2.44
C ASN A 132 14.36 22.29 3.24
N ILE A 133 13.26 22.96 2.91
CA ILE A 133 11.98 22.87 3.62
C ILE A 133 11.50 21.42 3.59
N PHE A 134 11.77 20.66 2.53
CA PHE A 134 11.43 19.24 2.46
C PHE A 134 12.28 18.38 3.39
N GLU A 135 13.57 18.68 3.55
CA GLU A 135 14.42 17.96 4.50
C GLU A 135 14.07 18.29 5.95
N LYS A 136 13.65 19.55 6.21
CA LYS A 136 13.13 19.98 7.50
C LYS A 136 11.79 19.32 7.81
N GLU A 137 10.84 19.32 6.87
CA GLU A 137 9.53 18.69 7.04
C GLU A 137 9.63 17.15 7.10
N TYR A 138 10.57 16.55 6.37
CA TYR A 138 10.84 15.11 6.47
C TYR A 138 11.47 14.75 7.82
N LYS A 139 12.42 15.56 8.32
CA LYS A 139 12.98 15.39 9.67
C LYS A 139 11.92 15.62 10.75
N ASN A 140 11.06 16.63 10.59
CA ASN A 140 9.92 16.87 11.47
C ASN A 140 8.93 15.70 11.42
N SER A 141 8.61 15.16 10.24
CA SER A 141 7.74 13.98 10.10
C SER A 141 8.36 12.72 10.73
N LEU A 142 9.68 12.55 10.60
CA LEU A 142 10.40 11.45 11.25
C LEU A 142 10.47 11.63 12.77
N GLU A 143 10.65 12.86 13.25
CA GLU A 143 10.55 13.23 14.66
C GLU A 143 9.11 13.04 15.16
N ASP A 144 8.08 13.36 14.37
CA ASP A 144 6.67 13.16 14.71
C ASP A 144 6.30 11.68 14.73
N ILE A 145 6.82 10.86 13.80
CA ILE A 145 6.66 9.40 13.82
C ILE A 145 7.40 8.80 15.02
N LYS A 146 8.59 9.32 15.36
CA LYS A 146 9.32 8.92 16.57
C LYS A 146 8.61 9.37 17.84
N ASN A 147 8.03 10.57 17.85
CA ASN A 147 7.31 11.15 18.97
C ASN A 147 5.92 10.51 19.12
N GLN A 148 5.31 10.02 18.04
CA GLN A 148 4.13 9.15 18.04
C GLN A 148 4.49 7.76 18.53
N LYS A 149 5.61 7.16 18.08
CA LYS A 149 6.14 5.90 18.66
C LYS A 149 6.50 6.05 20.14
N MET A 150 7.06 7.18 20.56
CA MET A 150 7.39 7.48 21.95
C MET A 150 6.14 7.84 22.77
N LYS A 151 5.14 8.52 22.21
CA LYS A 151 3.80 8.70 22.83
C LYS A 151 3.08 7.37 22.99
N ASN A 152 3.19 6.47 22.01
CA ASN A 152 2.60 5.13 22.05
C ASN A 152 3.36 4.21 23.03
N MET A 153 4.67 4.39 23.20
CA MET A 153 5.44 3.78 24.31
C MET A 153 5.04 4.35 25.67
N ALA A 154 4.73 5.64 25.77
CA ALA A 154 4.34 6.30 27.02
C ALA A 154 2.88 6.04 27.44
N SER A 155 2.02 5.50 26.56
CA SER A 155 0.57 5.36 26.80
C SER A 155 0.10 3.94 27.12
N GLY A 156 1.00 2.96 27.30
CA GLY A 156 0.65 1.61 27.77
C GLY A 156 -0.23 0.77 26.82
N SER A 157 -0.21 1.05 25.52
CA SER A 157 -1.12 0.44 24.53
C SER A 157 -0.54 -0.72 23.72
N GLN A 158 0.64 -1.25 24.09
CA GLN A 158 1.27 -2.31 23.32
C GLN A 158 0.86 -3.67 23.87
N LEU A 159 0.09 -4.43 23.08
CA LEU A 159 -0.26 -5.82 23.41
C LEU A 159 1.03 -6.66 23.31
N ASN A 160 1.50 -7.21 24.42
CA ASN A 160 2.71 -8.05 24.51
C ASN A 160 2.43 -9.33 25.33
N LYS A 161 3.41 -10.25 25.45
CA LYS A 161 3.24 -11.50 26.21
C LYS A 161 2.89 -11.24 27.69
N GLU A 162 3.43 -10.18 28.29
CA GLU A 162 3.13 -9.77 29.67
C GLU A 162 1.67 -9.34 29.83
N TRP A 163 1.13 -8.61 28.85
CA TRP A 163 -0.29 -8.26 28.80
C TRP A 163 -1.19 -9.49 28.70
N LEU A 164 -0.80 -10.52 27.94
CA LEU A 164 -1.58 -11.76 27.81
C LEU A 164 -1.70 -12.47 29.15
N ALA A 165 -0.57 -12.70 29.83
CA ALA A 165 -0.56 -13.36 31.15
C ALA A 165 -1.31 -12.53 32.21
N TYR A 166 -1.16 -11.20 32.18
CA TYR A 166 -1.89 -10.31 33.08
C TYR A 166 -3.40 -10.32 32.82
N SER A 167 -3.81 -10.33 31.54
CA SER A 167 -5.22 -10.28 31.15
C SER A 167 -5.94 -11.60 31.43
N ALA A 168 -5.29 -12.73 31.16
CA ALA A 168 -5.81 -14.06 31.52
C ALA A 168 -6.05 -14.15 33.04
N LYS A 169 -5.05 -13.77 33.85
CA LYS A 169 -5.17 -13.75 35.32
C LYS A 169 -6.26 -12.82 35.82
N LYS A 170 -6.43 -11.65 35.20
CA LYS A 170 -7.46 -10.67 35.58
C LYS A 170 -8.88 -11.18 35.32
N LEU A 171 -9.04 -12.02 34.29
CA LEU A 171 -10.31 -12.65 33.94
C LEU A 171 -10.52 -13.99 34.67
N ASP A 172 -9.61 -14.38 35.54
CA ASP A 172 -9.59 -15.68 36.22
C ASP A 172 -9.64 -16.87 35.24
N LEU A 173 -8.95 -16.71 34.11
CA LEU A 173 -8.85 -17.72 33.05
C LEU A 173 -7.46 -18.34 33.03
N ASP A 174 -7.41 -19.62 32.70
CA ASP A 174 -6.16 -20.27 32.33
C ASP A 174 -5.57 -19.62 31.06
N VAL A 175 -4.24 -19.58 30.98
CA VAL A 175 -3.52 -18.91 29.90
C VAL A 175 -3.78 -19.59 28.55
N GLU A 176 -3.90 -20.93 28.51
CA GLU A 176 -4.21 -21.67 27.28
C GLU A 176 -5.65 -21.38 26.85
N LEU A 177 -6.61 -21.42 27.78
CA LEU A 177 -8.01 -21.09 27.48
C LEU A 177 -8.17 -19.65 26.99
N PHE A 178 -7.47 -18.69 27.60
CA PHE A 178 -7.47 -17.30 27.15
C PHE A 178 -6.86 -17.16 25.74
N ASN A 179 -5.78 -17.90 25.46
CA ASN A 179 -5.16 -17.93 24.14
C ASN A 179 -6.11 -18.51 23.07
N ASP A 180 -6.86 -19.58 23.39
CA ASP A 180 -7.86 -20.16 22.50
C ASP A 180 -8.99 -19.17 22.19
N LEU A 181 -9.45 -18.41 23.18
CA LEU A 181 -10.43 -17.34 22.96
C LEU A 181 -9.89 -16.22 22.06
N LEU A 182 -8.60 -15.86 22.20
CA LEU A 182 -7.95 -14.91 21.28
C LEU A 182 -7.84 -15.48 19.87
N VAL A 183 -7.51 -16.76 19.71
CA VAL A 183 -7.46 -17.44 18.41
C VAL A 183 -8.84 -17.45 17.76
N ASN A 184 -9.90 -17.75 18.51
CA ASN A 184 -11.27 -17.70 17.98
C ASN A 184 -11.66 -16.29 17.52
N LEU A 185 -11.30 -15.26 18.29
CA LEU A 185 -11.48 -13.86 17.87
C LEU A 185 -10.73 -13.56 16.57
N LEU A 186 -9.50 -14.04 16.43
CA LEU A 186 -8.70 -13.85 15.21
C LEU A 186 -9.31 -14.55 14.00
N VAL A 187 -9.82 -15.78 14.18
CA VAL A 187 -10.52 -16.52 13.12
C VAL A 187 -11.73 -15.73 12.65
N GLN A 188 -12.59 -15.30 13.58
CA GLN A 188 -13.76 -14.48 13.27
C GLN A 188 -13.38 -13.17 12.56
N ALA A 189 -12.34 -12.48 13.04
CA ALA A 189 -11.89 -11.22 12.47
C ALA A 189 -11.37 -11.39 11.04
N ASN A 190 -10.64 -12.47 10.75
CA ASN A 190 -10.08 -12.74 9.44
C ASN A 190 -11.15 -13.23 8.45
N GLU A 191 -12.06 -14.11 8.86
CA GLU A 191 -13.15 -14.61 8.01
C GLU A 191 -14.10 -13.50 7.57
N GLN A 192 -14.31 -12.49 8.42
CA GLN A 192 -15.22 -11.38 8.13
C GLN A 192 -14.48 -10.13 7.63
N GLU A 193 -13.16 -10.17 7.41
CA GLU A 193 -12.35 -8.98 7.10
C GLU A 193 -12.80 -8.30 5.80
N GLU A 194 -12.88 -9.06 4.72
CA GLU A 194 -13.24 -8.58 3.39
C GLU A 194 -14.67 -8.04 3.39
N MET A 195 -15.61 -8.83 3.92
CA MET A 195 -17.01 -8.46 4.04
C MET A 195 -17.23 -7.21 4.90
N LEU A 196 -16.45 -7.04 5.97
CA LEU A 196 -16.48 -5.84 6.79
C LEU A 196 -15.96 -4.63 6.02
N TYR A 197 -14.84 -4.77 5.32
CA TYR A 197 -14.26 -3.66 4.56
C TYR A 197 -15.18 -3.19 3.43
N GLU A 198 -15.76 -4.13 2.68
CA GLU A 198 -16.71 -3.84 1.61
C GLU A 198 -17.99 -3.18 2.13
N SER A 199 -18.59 -3.73 3.18
CA SER A 199 -19.81 -3.16 3.78
C SER A 199 -19.58 -1.75 4.33
N LEU A 200 -18.39 -1.47 4.87
CA LEU A 200 -18.00 -0.12 5.27
C LEU A 200 -17.89 0.82 4.06
N LEU A 201 -17.20 0.41 2.98
CA LEU A 201 -17.00 1.26 1.79
C LEU A 201 -18.31 1.57 1.04
N VAL A 202 -19.19 0.59 0.91
CA VAL A 202 -20.50 0.74 0.24
C VAL A 202 -21.52 1.42 1.16
N GLY A 203 -21.20 1.56 2.45
CA GLY A 203 -22.07 2.18 3.44
C GLY A 203 -23.23 1.29 3.88
N ASP A 204 -23.12 -0.04 3.73
CA ASP A 204 -24.06 -1.00 4.29
C ASP A 204 -23.90 -1.05 5.82
N LYS A 205 -24.64 -0.19 6.50
CA LYS A 205 -24.66 -0.09 7.96
C LYS A 205 -25.20 -1.35 8.64
N THR A 206 -26.01 -2.16 7.98
CA THR A 206 -26.61 -3.36 8.59
C THR A 206 -25.55 -4.43 8.76
N GLN A 207 -24.83 -4.73 7.67
CA GLN A 207 -23.80 -5.75 7.65
C GLN A 207 -22.56 -5.33 8.45
N SER A 208 -22.08 -4.11 8.24
CA SER A 208 -20.92 -3.59 8.99
C SER A 208 -21.19 -3.54 10.51
N SER A 209 -22.37 -3.07 10.94
CA SER A 209 -22.70 -3.02 12.38
C SER A 209 -22.84 -4.42 12.99
N LEU A 210 -23.37 -5.41 12.24
CA LEU A 210 -23.48 -6.78 12.72
C LEU A 210 -22.10 -7.40 13.00
N ILE A 211 -21.18 -7.24 12.04
CA ILE A 211 -19.82 -7.76 12.15
C ILE A 211 -19.08 -7.02 13.29
N LEU A 212 -19.13 -5.70 13.30
CA LEU A 212 -18.45 -4.87 14.31
C LEU A 212 -18.99 -5.13 15.72
N THR A 213 -20.30 -5.34 15.89
CA THR A 213 -20.88 -5.70 17.20
C THR A 213 -20.35 -7.04 17.69
N THR A 214 -20.34 -8.05 16.83
CA THR A 214 -19.84 -9.38 17.19
C THR A 214 -18.38 -9.32 17.62
N LEU A 215 -17.53 -8.62 16.86
CA LEU A 215 -16.12 -8.44 17.20
C LEU A 215 -15.92 -7.60 18.47
N ARG A 216 -16.76 -6.58 18.68
CA ARG A 216 -16.72 -5.73 19.87
C ARG A 216 -17.09 -6.50 21.12
N ASP A 217 -18.08 -7.39 21.04
CA ASP A 217 -18.53 -8.20 22.19
C ASP A 217 -17.41 -9.15 22.61
N SER A 218 -16.77 -9.82 21.65
CA SER A 218 -15.58 -10.65 21.89
C SER A 218 -14.42 -9.83 22.47
N ALA A 219 -14.10 -8.67 21.89
CA ALA A 219 -13.03 -7.79 22.36
C ALA A 219 -13.29 -7.25 23.78
N SER A 220 -14.54 -6.93 24.10
CA SER A 220 -14.95 -6.39 25.40
C SER A 220 -14.90 -7.46 26.48
N THR A 221 -15.36 -8.68 26.15
CA THR A 221 -15.26 -9.87 27.02
C THR A 221 -13.81 -10.18 27.38
N LEU A 222 -12.91 -10.06 26.39
CA LEU A 222 -11.46 -10.26 26.58
C LEU A 222 -10.73 -9.00 27.10
N ASN A 223 -11.47 -7.92 27.40
CA ASN A 223 -10.96 -6.63 27.88
C ASN A 223 -9.82 -6.05 27.00
N ILE A 224 -9.92 -6.23 25.68
CA ILE A 224 -9.00 -5.71 24.67
C ILE A 224 -9.40 -4.27 24.30
N ARG A 225 -9.20 -3.35 25.24
CA ARG A 225 -9.59 -1.94 25.10
C ARG A 225 -9.12 -1.26 23.80
N PRO A 226 -7.88 -1.51 23.29
CA PRO A 226 -7.47 -0.95 22.01
C PRO A 226 -8.41 -1.38 20.87
N LEU A 227 -8.80 -2.66 20.83
CA LEU A 227 -9.66 -3.20 19.78
C LEU A 227 -11.09 -2.64 19.89
N THR A 228 -11.65 -2.58 21.10
CA THR A 228 -12.96 -1.95 21.34
C THR A 228 -12.98 -0.49 20.85
N ARG A 229 -11.90 0.25 21.07
CA ARG A 229 -11.78 1.65 20.62
C ARG A 229 -11.66 1.76 19.10
N ALA A 230 -10.87 0.90 18.46
CA ALA A 230 -10.75 0.88 17.00
C ALA A 230 -12.08 0.52 16.32
N ILE A 231 -12.83 -0.43 16.88
CA ILE A 231 -14.17 -0.79 16.40
C ILE A 231 -15.13 0.40 16.55
N TYR A 232 -15.13 1.08 17.70
CA TYR A 232 -15.95 2.28 17.89
C TYR A 232 -15.60 3.38 16.89
N ASN A 233 -14.31 3.60 16.61
CA ASN A 233 -13.88 4.56 15.61
C ASN A 233 -14.40 4.19 14.21
N LEU A 234 -14.36 2.89 13.87
CA LEU A 234 -14.86 2.32 12.62
C LEU A 234 -16.37 2.52 12.45
N GLU A 235 -17.17 2.18 13.47
CA GLU A 235 -18.64 2.37 13.46
C GLU A 235 -19.05 3.84 13.21
N ASN A 236 -18.23 4.78 13.65
CA ASN A 236 -18.47 6.23 13.54
C ASN A 236 -17.59 6.88 12.45
N SER A 237 -17.23 6.14 11.41
CA SER A 237 -16.40 6.66 10.31
C SER A 237 -17.20 7.33 9.22
N ASP A 238 -16.67 8.44 8.73
CA ASP A 238 -17.05 8.98 7.43
C ASP A 238 -16.27 8.24 6.34
N ASN A 239 -16.83 8.18 5.12
CA ASN A 239 -16.27 7.42 3.99
C ASN A 239 -14.82 7.77 3.65
N ASN A 240 -14.38 9.01 3.94
CA ASN A 240 -13.02 9.47 3.66
C ASN A 240 -11.98 8.89 4.63
N ASP A 241 -12.39 8.42 5.82
CA ASP A 241 -11.49 8.00 6.89
C ASP A 241 -11.55 6.49 7.16
N ILE A 242 -12.43 5.76 6.43
CA ILE A 242 -12.63 4.31 6.61
C ILE A 242 -11.31 3.56 6.44
N SER A 243 -10.55 3.85 5.39
CA SER A 243 -9.29 3.14 5.12
C SER A 243 -8.25 3.30 6.23
N ASP A 244 -8.14 4.48 6.83
CA ASP A 244 -7.19 4.75 7.91
C ASP A 244 -7.64 4.07 9.21
N LYS A 245 -8.91 4.20 9.57
CA LYS A 245 -9.47 3.56 10.77
C LYS A 245 -9.51 2.03 10.66
N PHE A 246 -9.72 1.50 9.45
CA PHE A 246 -9.64 0.07 9.20
C PHE A 246 -8.21 -0.46 9.34
N ARG A 247 -7.21 0.34 8.94
CA ARG A 247 -5.80 0.01 9.18
C ARG A 247 -5.48 -0.01 10.68
N GLU A 248 -5.99 0.93 11.47
CA GLU A 248 -5.83 0.91 12.93
C GLU A 248 -6.40 -0.37 13.56
N TYR A 249 -7.61 -0.77 13.15
CA TYR A 249 -8.22 -2.04 13.53
C TYR A 249 -7.33 -3.23 13.16
N LYS A 250 -6.85 -3.28 11.91
CA LYS A 250 -6.01 -4.37 11.39
C LYS A 250 -4.66 -4.46 12.12
N ASP A 251 -4.06 -3.34 12.48
CA ASP A 251 -2.82 -3.32 13.25
C ASP A 251 -2.99 -3.94 14.64
N ILE A 252 -4.15 -3.78 15.27
CA ILE A 252 -4.46 -4.39 16.57
C ILE A 252 -4.70 -5.89 16.40
N ILE A 253 -5.45 -6.32 15.38
CA ILE A 253 -5.61 -7.75 15.04
C ILE A 253 -4.25 -8.41 14.78
N MET A 254 -3.35 -7.75 14.04
CA MET A 254 -1.98 -8.24 13.82
C MET A 254 -1.17 -8.33 15.11
N GLN A 255 -1.32 -7.38 16.03
CA GLN A 255 -0.66 -7.45 17.34
C GLN A 255 -1.15 -8.64 18.16
N ILE A 256 -2.47 -8.88 18.21
CA ILE A 256 -3.04 -10.06 18.88
C ILE A 256 -2.46 -11.33 18.25
N ASN A 257 -2.46 -11.43 16.92
CA ASN A 257 -1.91 -12.59 16.19
C ASN A 257 -0.43 -12.86 16.51
N LYS A 258 0.39 -11.82 16.62
CA LYS A 258 1.81 -11.96 16.98
C LYS A 258 2.03 -12.53 18.39
N ILE A 259 1.10 -12.29 19.31
CA ILE A 259 1.21 -12.77 20.68
C ILE A 259 0.72 -14.22 20.78
N THR A 260 -0.32 -14.59 20.01
CA THR A 260 -0.88 -15.94 20.00
C THR A 260 -0.03 -16.95 19.21
N THR A 261 0.71 -16.50 18.18
CA THR A 261 1.50 -17.40 17.29
C THR A 261 2.95 -17.63 17.71
N LYS A 262 3.54 -16.81 18.60
CA LYS A 262 4.88 -17.06 19.14
C LYS A 262 4.85 -18.19 20.18
N ARG A 263 4.73 -19.44 19.71
CA ARG A 263 5.24 -20.60 20.43
C ARG A 263 6.76 -20.46 20.57
N ASP A 264 7.24 -20.60 21.80
CA ASP A 264 8.66 -20.57 22.15
C ASP A 264 9.45 -21.68 21.42
#